data_AF-A0A1Y5JWM0-F1
#
_entry.id   AF-A0A1Y5JWM0-F1
#
_cell.length_a   1.000
_cell.length_b   1.000
_cell.length_c   1.000
_cell.angle_alpha   90.00
_cell.angle_beta   90.00
_cell.angle_gamma   90.00
#
_symmetry.space_group_name_H-M   'P 1'
#
loop_
_entity.id
_entity.type
_entity.pdbx_description
1 polymer ?
#
loop_
_entity_poly.entity_id
_entity_poly.type
_entity_poly.pdbx_seq_one_letter_code
_entity_poly.pdbx_strand_id
1 'polypeptide(L)'
;MSVINSMLKNIEQRQPTTSLNGQDTVVVEPVYDSHGFIKKLLIITIALLVVVLSYIYLPTASDDAAAQLPERIDVVTKAQSSKETEQNNTPVLINAPVVSNSDVIKPVAKVEPIIEEVVTVKTDTKEPVVAEKPMVAAVAIEPSKVPTANKESSFQVKKVTQQRTEQQQIAELLRQAKQALEFGLYQEGIDDLSQILNRDKGNIAARSLLAATYFQQQDILSAQSILEHGIAFDSQVLEWRVLLSKIYITRKQYSVVQQLLSDDFDSQGDSQYWALKGTAAQQLGDHTRALVCFEQLTQLQPQQGKWWLAMATSKDAQGDYLSAKRYYLAAIEVGNLNPAVLKHAEQRLQALGGVS
;
A
#
# COMPACT_ATOMS: atom_id res chain seq x y z
N MET A 1 -3.77 -10.55 -3.35
CA MET A 1 -3.24 -10.68 -1.98
C MET A 1 -3.92 -9.62 -1.13
N SER A 2 -4.49 -9.99 0.02
CA SER A 2 -5.04 -9.01 0.96
C SER A 2 -3.95 -7.99 1.38
N VAL A 3 -4.32 -6.71 1.51
CA VAL A 3 -3.40 -5.62 1.91
C VAL A 3 -2.82 -5.93 3.28
N ILE A 4 -3.62 -6.50 4.18
CA ILE A 4 -3.20 -6.97 5.50
C ILE A 4 -2.09 -8.02 5.35
N ASN A 5 -2.25 -9.07 4.53
CA ASN A 5 -1.20 -10.09 4.37
C ASN A 5 0.12 -9.53 3.85
N SER A 6 0.07 -8.56 2.93
CA SER A 6 1.30 -7.90 2.47
C SER A 6 1.96 -7.07 3.58
N MET A 7 1.16 -6.44 4.44
CA MET A 7 1.64 -5.67 5.58
C MET A 7 2.20 -6.55 6.70
N LEU A 8 1.50 -7.62 7.05
CA LEU A 8 1.96 -8.60 8.05
C LEU A 8 3.35 -9.12 7.68
N LYS A 9 3.53 -9.52 6.41
CA LYS A 9 4.81 -9.97 5.88
C LYS A 9 5.90 -8.88 5.95
N ASN A 10 5.58 -7.64 5.56
CA ASN A 10 6.55 -6.53 5.61
C ASN A 10 6.95 -6.18 7.06
N ILE A 11 6.00 -6.21 8.01
CA ILE A 11 6.29 -5.93 9.41
C ILE A 11 7.18 -7.03 10.00
N GLU A 12 6.94 -8.30 9.66
CA GLU A 12 7.81 -9.42 10.09
C GLU A 12 9.24 -9.27 9.55
N GLN A 13 9.39 -8.87 8.29
CA GLN A 13 10.71 -8.63 7.69
C GLN A 13 11.46 -7.44 8.30
N ARG A 14 10.73 -6.48 8.91
CA ARG A 14 11.30 -5.29 9.57
C ARG A 14 11.62 -5.50 11.04
N GLN A 15 11.18 -6.58 11.67
CA GLN A 15 11.57 -6.87 13.05
C GLN A 15 13.00 -7.43 13.06
N PRO A 16 13.97 -6.78 13.73
CA PRO A 16 15.25 -7.41 13.97
C PRO A 16 15.00 -8.63 14.85
N THR A 17 15.31 -9.83 14.34
CA THR A 17 15.47 -11.01 15.19
C THR A 17 16.52 -10.63 16.22
N THR A 18 16.10 -10.33 17.44
CA THR A 18 17.00 -10.20 18.58
C THR A 18 17.45 -11.62 18.88
N SER A 19 18.44 -12.08 18.11
CA SER A 19 19.11 -13.34 18.30
C SER A 19 19.96 -13.19 19.55
N LEU A 20 19.40 -13.57 20.70
CA LEU A 20 20.19 -13.95 21.85
C LEU A 20 21.01 -15.17 21.42
N ASN A 21 22.28 -14.93 21.11
CA ASN A 21 23.25 -15.94 20.73
C ASN A 21 23.45 -16.91 21.90
N GLY A 22 23.21 -18.21 21.70
CA GLY A 22 23.35 -19.22 22.75
C GLY A 22 22.86 -20.62 22.38
N GLN A 23 23.65 -21.30 21.55
CA GLN A 23 23.85 -22.77 21.47
C GLN A 23 22.70 -23.70 21.01
N ASP A 24 23.14 -24.65 20.17
CA ASP A 24 22.52 -25.89 19.69
C ASP A 24 21.23 -25.81 18.86
N THR A 25 21.40 -25.68 17.54
CA THR A 25 20.36 -25.93 16.56
C THR A 25 20.03 -27.42 16.49
N VAL A 26 19.00 -27.84 17.23
CA VAL A 26 18.25 -29.06 16.92
C VAL A 26 17.41 -28.77 15.67
N VAL A 27 17.71 -29.49 14.59
CA VAL A 27 16.88 -29.52 13.38
C VAL A 27 15.53 -30.14 13.78
N VAL A 28 14.48 -29.32 13.83
CA VAL A 28 13.10 -29.81 13.98
C VAL A 28 12.52 -29.97 12.58
N GLU A 29 12.30 -31.22 12.17
CA GLU A 29 11.51 -31.51 10.97
C GLU A 29 10.07 -31.02 11.17
N PRO A 30 9.43 -30.40 10.16
CA PRO A 30 8.05 -29.99 10.28
C PRO A 30 7.15 -31.24 10.37
N VAL A 31 6.56 -31.45 11.54
CA VAL A 31 5.51 -32.46 11.73
C VAL A 31 4.27 -31.99 10.97
N TYR A 32 4.11 -32.50 9.76
CA TYR A 32 2.90 -32.30 8.96
C TYR A 32 1.76 -33.13 9.57
N ASP A 33 0.76 -32.46 10.18
CA ASP A 33 -0.45 -33.11 10.70
C ASP A 33 -1.36 -33.57 9.55
N SER A 34 -1.01 -34.73 9.00
CA SER A 34 -1.74 -35.39 7.91
C SER A 34 -3.16 -35.78 8.30
N HIS A 35 -3.42 -36.02 9.59
CA HIS A 35 -4.74 -36.41 10.08
C HIS A 35 -5.74 -35.24 10.05
N GLY A 36 -5.28 -34.02 10.34
CA GLY A 36 -6.09 -32.81 10.16
C GLY A 36 -6.48 -32.55 8.71
N PHE A 37 -5.55 -32.78 7.77
CA PHE A 37 -5.78 -32.60 6.33
C PHE A 37 -6.77 -33.65 5.77
N ILE A 38 -6.60 -34.92 6.13
CA ILE A 38 -7.49 -36.01 5.66
C ILE A 38 -8.92 -35.80 6.16
N LYS A 39 -9.11 -35.35 7.42
CA LYS A 39 -10.45 -35.04 7.96
C LYS A 39 -11.13 -33.91 7.19
N LYS A 40 -10.38 -32.85 6.84
CA LYS A 40 -10.91 -31.74 6.03
C LYS A 40 -11.29 -32.20 4.62
N LEU A 41 -10.46 -33.04 3.99
CA LEU A 41 -10.76 -33.61 2.68
C LEU A 41 -12.03 -34.48 2.72
N LEU A 42 -12.20 -35.30 3.75
CA LEU A 42 -13.38 -36.14 3.95
C LEU A 42 -14.66 -35.32 4.13
N ILE A 43 -14.61 -34.21 4.87
CA ILE A 43 -15.78 -33.34 5.06
C ILE A 43 -16.19 -32.70 3.74
N ILE A 44 -15.23 -32.25 2.93
CA ILE A 44 -15.49 -31.65 1.61
C ILE A 44 -16.11 -32.66 0.66
N THR A 45 -15.60 -33.91 0.63
CA THR A 45 -16.15 -34.95 -0.25
C THR A 45 -17.57 -35.36 0.15
N ILE A 46 -17.86 -35.45 1.45
CA ILE A 46 -19.23 -35.73 1.95
C ILE A 46 -20.18 -34.58 1.57
N ALA A 47 -19.77 -33.32 1.76
CA ALA A 47 -20.60 -32.18 1.40
C ALA A 47 -20.94 -32.15 -0.11
N LEU A 48 -19.98 -32.47 -0.96
CA LEU A 48 -20.17 -32.52 -2.40
C LEU A 48 -21.11 -33.67 -2.82
N LEU A 49 -21.03 -34.81 -2.13
CA LEU A 49 -21.91 -35.95 -2.34
C LEU A 49 -23.36 -35.64 -1.95
N VAL A 50 -23.58 -34.89 -0.86
CA VAL A 50 -24.92 -34.43 -0.44
C VAL A 50 -25.53 -33.49 -1.48
N VAL A 51 -24.76 -32.57 -2.06
CA VAL A 51 -25.24 -31.66 -3.12
C VAL A 51 -25.66 -32.45 -4.37
N VAL A 52 -24.86 -33.44 -4.78
CA VAL A 52 -25.17 -34.31 -5.93
C VAL A 52 -26.41 -35.16 -5.65
N LEU A 53 -26.53 -35.75 -4.46
CA LEU A 53 -27.73 -36.49 -4.08
C LEU A 53 -28.99 -35.60 -4.05
N SER A 54 -28.85 -34.37 -3.56
CA SER A 54 -29.95 -33.39 -3.56
C SER A 54 -30.38 -33.03 -4.98
N TYR A 55 -29.44 -32.92 -5.92
CA TYR A 55 -29.76 -32.66 -7.33
C TYR A 55 -30.48 -33.85 -7.99
N ILE A 56 -30.12 -35.08 -7.63
CA ILE A 56 -30.73 -36.30 -8.21
C ILE A 56 -32.14 -36.56 -7.63
N TYR A 57 -32.39 -36.20 -6.37
CA TYR A 57 -33.63 -36.54 -5.67
C TYR A 57 -34.67 -35.42 -5.58
N LEU A 58 -34.40 -34.19 -6.04
CA LEU A 58 -35.46 -33.18 -6.15
C LEU A 58 -36.34 -33.49 -7.38
N PRO A 59 -37.64 -33.81 -7.21
CA PRO A 59 -38.56 -33.95 -8.33
C PRO A 59 -38.78 -32.55 -8.92
N THR A 60 -38.51 -32.37 -10.20
CA THR A 60 -38.94 -31.16 -10.92
C THR A 60 -40.45 -31.11 -10.89
N ALA A 61 -41.01 -30.15 -10.14
CA ALA A 61 -42.44 -29.89 -10.14
C ALA A 61 -42.89 -29.54 -11.56
N SER A 62 -43.82 -30.32 -12.10
CA SER A 62 -44.42 -30.14 -13.42
C SER A 62 -45.33 -28.91 -13.43
N ASP A 63 -45.00 -27.95 -14.29
CA ASP A 63 -45.85 -26.81 -14.66
C ASP A 63 -47.01 -27.27 -15.54
N ASP A 64 -48.07 -27.81 -14.93
CA ASP A 64 -49.33 -28.12 -15.61
C ASP A 64 -50.52 -27.75 -14.71
N ALA A 65 -50.78 -26.45 -14.53
CA ALA A 65 -52.05 -25.98 -13.95
C ALA A 65 -52.27 -24.47 -14.18
N ALA A 66 -52.53 -24.02 -15.41
CA ALA A 66 -53.23 -22.75 -15.64
C ALA A 66 -53.89 -22.69 -17.03
N ALA A 67 -54.87 -23.57 -17.26
CA ALA A 67 -55.83 -23.42 -18.36
C ALA A 67 -57.24 -23.77 -17.86
N GLN A 68 -58.11 -22.76 -17.74
CA GLN A 68 -59.59 -22.78 -17.90
C GLN A 68 -60.16 -21.39 -17.48
N LEU A 69 -60.45 -20.47 -18.42
CA LEU A 69 -61.76 -20.11 -19.07
C LEU A 69 -62.49 -18.94 -18.34
N PRO A 70 -63.40 -18.13 -18.97
CA PRO A 70 -64.15 -18.37 -20.20
C PRO A 70 -64.31 -17.22 -21.24
N GLU A 71 -65.01 -17.57 -22.31
CA GLU A 71 -65.46 -16.85 -23.52
C GLU A 71 -66.21 -15.50 -23.37
N ARG A 72 -65.81 -14.57 -24.25
CA ARG A 72 -66.58 -13.71 -25.20
C ARG A 72 -67.90 -13.04 -24.78
N ILE A 73 -67.97 -11.70 -24.90
CA ILE A 73 -69.02 -10.96 -25.67
C ILE A 73 -68.40 -9.71 -26.33
N ASP A 74 -68.68 -9.54 -27.62
CA ASP A 74 -68.28 -8.40 -28.47
C ASP A 74 -69.05 -7.11 -28.13
N VAL A 75 -68.38 -5.95 -28.17
CA VAL A 75 -69.02 -4.68 -28.61
C VAL A 75 -68.07 -3.89 -29.51
N VAL A 76 -68.54 -3.76 -30.75
CA VAL A 76 -68.13 -2.86 -31.83
C VAL A 76 -67.94 -1.42 -31.33
N THR A 77 -66.86 -0.73 -31.72
CA THR A 77 -66.91 0.63 -32.32
C THR A 77 -65.58 0.96 -33.02
N LYS A 78 -65.73 1.44 -34.24
CA LYS A 78 -64.73 1.85 -35.24
C LYS A 78 -64.61 3.38 -35.23
N ALA A 79 -63.40 3.93 -35.20
CA ALA A 79 -63.01 5.24 -35.78
C ALA A 79 -61.50 5.45 -35.57
N GLN A 80 -60.67 5.38 -36.63
CA GLN A 80 -59.99 6.51 -37.30
C GLN A 80 -59.07 7.32 -36.37
N SER A 81 -57.74 7.26 -36.50
CA SER A 81 -56.90 7.85 -37.56
C SER A 81 -57.00 9.38 -37.66
N SER A 82 -56.03 10.09 -37.08
CA SER A 82 -55.35 11.23 -37.72
C SER A 82 -54.15 11.70 -36.90
N LYS A 83 -52.98 11.71 -37.53
CA LYS A 83 -51.90 12.67 -37.29
C LYS A 83 -52.46 14.09 -37.41
N GLU A 84 -51.94 15.06 -36.65
CA GLU A 84 -51.10 16.15 -37.19
C GLU A 84 -50.59 17.08 -36.07
N THR A 85 -49.42 17.63 -36.40
CA THR A 85 -48.47 18.52 -35.74
C THR A 85 -49.00 19.94 -35.48
N GLU A 86 -48.34 20.66 -34.55
CA GLU A 86 -47.90 22.09 -34.61
C GLU A 86 -48.04 22.80 -33.25
N GLN A 87 -46.90 23.14 -32.59
CA GLN A 87 -46.17 24.43 -32.66
C GLN A 87 -46.86 25.53 -31.79
N ASN A 88 -46.20 26.43 -31.05
CA ASN A 88 -44.81 26.84 -30.94
C ASN A 88 -44.68 27.95 -29.85
N ASN A 89 -43.44 28.32 -29.53
CA ASN A 89 -42.95 29.65 -29.08
C ASN A 89 -43.14 30.02 -27.59
N THR A 90 -42.16 30.59 -26.87
CA THR A 90 -41.04 31.48 -27.30
C THR A 90 -39.92 31.53 -26.23
N PRO A 91 -38.65 31.77 -26.61
CA PRO A 91 -37.50 32.05 -25.72
C PRO A 91 -37.30 33.56 -25.43
N VAL A 92 -36.47 33.91 -24.44
CA VAL A 92 -36.04 35.30 -24.17
C VAL A 92 -34.52 35.37 -23.91
N LEU A 93 -33.84 36.12 -24.79
CA LEU A 93 -32.59 36.88 -24.61
C LEU A 93 -33.03 38.37 -24.61
N ILE A 94 -32.38 39.40 -24.04
CA ILE A 94 -31.08 40.05 -24.34
C ILE A 94 -30.86 41.13 -23.23
N ASN A 95 -29.62 41.36 -22.76
CA ASN A 95 -28.95 42.69 -22.75
C ASN A 95 -27.64 42.72 -21.94
N ALA A 96 -26.57 43.10 -22.64
CA ALA A 96 -25.34 43.70 -22.10
C ALA A 96 -25.53 45.23 -21.96
N PRO A 97 -24.61 45.94 -21.29
CA PRO A 97 -23.62 46.68 -22.10
C PRO A 97 -22.19 46.74 -21.53
N VAL A 98 -21.32 47.19 -22.43
CA VAL A 98 -19.87 47.44 -22.41
C VAL A 98 -19.43 48.54 -21.42
N VAL A 99 -18.26 48.37 -20.77
CA VAL A 99 -17.32 49.48 -20.47
C VAL A 99 -15.87 48.99 -20.60
N SER A 100 -15.12 49.68 -21.46
CA SER A 100 -13.67 49.67 -21.62
C SER A 100 -12.93 50.20 -20.40
N ASN A 101 -11.72 49.70 -20.13
CA ASN A 101 -10.55 50.56 -19.98
C ASN A 101 -9.24 49.78 -20.18
N SER A 102 -8.41 50.37 -21.02
CA SER A 102 -6.99 50.09 -21.23
C SER A 102 -6.15 50.66 -20.08
N ASP A 103 -5.02 50.03 -19.78
CA ASP A 103 -3.69 50.65 -19.55
C ASP A 103 -2.70 49.55 -19.13
N VAL A 104 -1.80 49.09 -20.01
CA VAL A 104 -0.43 49.60 -20.20
C VAL A 104 0.41 49.55 -18.92
N ILE A 105 1.24 48.52 -18.74
CA ILE A 105 2.67 48.67 -18.34
C ILE A 105 3.50 47.58 -19.04
N LYS A 106 4.57 48.02 -19.71
CA LYS A 106 5.60 47.26 -20.45
C LYS A 106 6.62 46.55 -19.52
N PRO A 107 7.42 45.60 -20.06
CA PRO A 107 8.30 44.73 -19.30
C PRO A 107 9.72 45.31 -19.11
N VAL A 108 10.36 45.01 -17.98
CA VAL A 108 11.78 45.29 -17.69
C VAL A 108 12.31 44.07 -16.91
N ALA A 109 13.03 43.15 -17.56
CA ALA A 109 14.48 43.10 -17.77
C ALA A 109 15.23 42.29 -16.70
N LYS A 110 15.60 41.06 -17.12
CA LYS A 110 16.93 40.44 -17.03
C LYS A 110 17.90 41.00 -15.98
N VAL A 111 18.16 40.21 -14.93
CA VAL A 111 19.45 40.24 -14.22
C VAL A 111 19.82 38.82 -13.76
N GLU A 112 20.98 38.37 -14.21
CA GLU A 112 21.76 37.23 -13.74
C GLU A 112 23.21 37.55 -14.17
N PRO A 113 24.26 37.03 -13.53
CA PRO A 113 24.60 37.00 -12.11
C PRO A 113 25.92 37.78 -11.84
N ILE A 114 26.23 38.08 -10.57
CA ILE A 114 27.56 38.57 -10.17
C ILE A 114 28.26 37.46 -9.38
N ILE A 115 29.40 37.06 -9.90
CA ILE A 115 30.40 36.19 -9.29
C ILE A 115 31.37 37.11 -8.58
N GLU A 116 31.58 36.91 -7.28
CA GLU A 116 32.84 37.29 -6.63
C GLU A 116 33.32 36.12 -5.76
N GLU A 117 34.53 35.71 -6.10
CA GLU A 117 35.34 34.68 -5.49
C GLU A 117 36.38 35.35 -4.58
N VAL A 118 37.01 34.52 -3.74
CA VAL A 118 38.29 34.70 -3.03
C VAL A 118 38.21 35.60 -1.77
N VAL A 119 38.81 35.31 -0.59
CA VAL A 119 40.07 34.61 -0.29
C VAL A 119 40.09 34.19 1.21
N THR A 120 40.48 32.92 1.46
CA THR A 120 41.36 32.40 2.57
C THR A 120 40.90 32.49 4.04
N VAL A 121 41.18 31.51 4.90
CA VAL A 121 42.53 31.08 5.33
C VAL A 121 42.58 29.61 5.77
N LYS A 122 43.70 28.99 5.37
CA LYS A 122 44.23 27.66 5.68
C LYS A 122 44.76 27.58 7.11
N THR A 123 44.73 26.41 7.73
CA THR A 123 45.92 25.60 8.11
C THR A 123 45.43 24.31 8.80
N ASP A 124 45.75 23.12 8.28
CA ASP A 124 46.99 22.33 8.51
C ASP A 124 47.03 21.78 9.98
N THR A 125 47.37 20.54 10.32
CA THR A 125 47.95 19.42 9.58
C THR A 125 48.05 18.18 10.49
N LYS A 126 48.06 16.99 9.84
CA LYS A 126 48.71 15.71 10.22
C LYS A 126 48.21 14.81 11.37
N GLU A 127 47.75 13.65 10.92
CA GLU A 127 48.04 12.27 11.38
C GLU A 127 49.55 12.01 11.64
N PRO A 128 49.95 11.02 12.47
CA PRO A 128 49.93 9.62 12.02
C PRO A 128 49.66 8.52 13.08
N VAL A 129 49.14 7.39 12.56
CA VAL A 129 49.27 5.96 12.87
C VAL A 129 50.29 5.47 13.93
N VAL A 130 49.89 4.49 14.78
CA VAL A 130 50.47 3.11 14.98
C VAL A 130 50.12 2.53 16.37
N ALA A 131 49.82 1.23 16.37
CA ALA A 131 49.38 0.33 17.43
C ALA A 131 50.43 -0.04 18.51
N GLU A 132 49.98 -0.50 19.70
CA GLU A 132 50.33 -1.82 20.27
C GLU A 132 49.57 -2.16 21.58
N LYS A 133 49.61 -3.46 21.92
CA LYS A 133 48.77 -4.26 22.83
C LYS A 133 49.19 -4.20 24.32
N PRO A 134 48.46 -4.87 25.25
CA PRO A 134 48.32 -4.48 26.66
C PRO A 134 49.30 -5.17 27.62
N MET A 135 49.47 -4.58 28.81
CA MET A 135 50.24 -5.14 29.93
C MET A 135 49.38 -5.34 31.19
N VAL A 136 49.68 -6.46 31.82
CA VAL A 136 49.09 -7.19 32.96
C VAL A 136 49.37 -6.56 34.33
N ALA A 137 48.42 -6.73 35.27
CA ALA A 137 48.64 -6.87 36.72
C ALA A 137 47.43 -7.64 37.31
N ALA A 138 47.51 -8.87 37.83
CA ALA A 138 48.19 -9.33 39.07
C ALA A 138 47.68 -8.55 40.30
N VAL A 139 47.18 -9.10 41.42
CA VAL A 139 47.23 -10.41 42.11
C VAL A 139 46.23 -10.32 43.27
N ALA A 140 45.62 -11.44 43.69
CA ALA A 140 45.49 -11.89 45.10
C ALA A 140 44.25 -12.78 45.29
N ILE A 141 44.49 -14.09 45.41
CA ILE A 141 43.54 -15.09 45.89
C ILE A 141 44.12 -15.61 47.20
N GLU A 142 43.44 -15.39 48.32
CA GLU A 142 43.65 -16.15 49.56
C GLU A 142 42.45 -17.07 49.81
N PRO A 143 42.67 -18.35 50.21
CA PRO A 143 41.61 -19.31 50.44
C PRO A 143 41.21 -19.32 51.93
N SER A 144 39.92 -19.14 52.22
CA SER A 144 39.41 -19.32 53.58
C SER A 144 38.18 -20.22 53.63
N LYS A 145 38.47 -21.45 54.05
CA LYS A 145 37.73 -22.35 54.97
C LYS A 145 36.20 -22.26 54.99
N VAL A 146 35.60 -23.41 54.66
CA VAL A 146 34.20 -23.77 54.94
C VAL A 146 33.98 -23.97 56.44
N PRO A 147 32.87 -23.47 56.99
CA PRO A 147 32.18 -24.18 58.05
C PRO A 147 30.71 -24.44 57.67
N THR A 148 30.35 -25.71 57.71
CA THR A 148 28.99 -26.24 57.69
C THR A 148 28.27 -25.79 58.97
N ALA A 149 27.20 -25.01 58.85
CA ALA A 149 26.23 -24.83 59.93
C ALA A 149 24.84 -24.50 59.36
N ASN A 150 23.94 -25.43 59.67
CA ASN A 150 22.51 -25.47 59.46
C ASN A 150 21.81 -24.10 59.65
N LYS A 151 21.05 -23.65 58.64
CA LYS A 151 19.98 -22.67 58.84
C LYS A 151 18.80 -23.01 57.93
N GLU A 152 17.66 -23.13 58.60
CA GLU A 152 16.37 -23.56 58.11
C GLU A 152 16.00 -22.87 56.80
N SER A 153 15.56 -23.70 55.86
CA SER A 153 15.00 -23.28 54.58
C SER A 153 13.68 -22.55 54.82
N SER A 154 13.75 -21.24 55.07
CA SER A 154 12.62 -20.37 54.75
C SER A 154 12.58 -20.26 53.22
N PHE A 155 11.78 -21.08 52.57
CA PHE A 155 11.35 -20.84 51.20
C PHE A 155 10.51 -19.56 51.19
N GLN A 156 11.16 -18.40 51.20
CA GLN A 156 10.54 -17.20 50.69
C GLN A 156 10.52 -17.38 49.17
N VAL A 157 9.40 -17.90 48.67
CA VAL A 157 8.98 -17.65 47.30
C VAL A 157 8.80 -16.14 47.22
N LYS A 158 9.89 -15.41 46.95
CA LYS A 158 9.79 -14.14 46.26
C LYS A 158 9.05 -14.49 44.98
N LYS A 159 7.74 -14.22 44.99
CA LYS A 159 6.96 -14.13 43.77
C LYS A 159 7.58 -12.95 43.02
N VAL A 160 8.65 -13.24 42.28
CA VAL A 160 9.18 -12.33 41.28
C VAL A 160 8.12 -12.37 40.19
N THR A 161 7.05 -11.61 40.42
CA THR A 161 6.20 -11.14 39.34
C THR A 161 7.13 -10.29 38.50
N GLN A 162 7.80 -10.92 37.53
CA GLN A 162 8.46 -10.21 36.45
C GLN A 162 7.33 -9.44 35.75
N GLN A 163 7.12 -8.20 36.19
CA GLN A 163 6.28 -7.26 35.48
C GLN A 163 6.94 -7.14 34.10
N ARG A 164 6.30 -7.73 33.08
CA ARG A 164 6.74 -7.59 31.70
C ARG A 164 6.95 -6.11 31.43
N THR A 165 8.07 -5.77 30.81
CA THR A 165 8.34 -4.37 30.45
C THR A 165 7.22 -3.88 29.53
N GLU A 166 6.92 -2.58 29.56
CA GLU A 166 5.87 -1.98 28.74
C GLU A 166 6.03 -2.34 27.25
N GLN A 167 7.27 -2.38 26.77
CA GLN A 167 7.62 -2.83 25.42
C GLN A 167 7.28 -4.30 25.15
N GLN A 168 7.50 -5.20 26.11
CA GLN A 168 7.11 -6.61 25.99
C GLN A 168 5.59 -6.78 25.93
N GLN A 169 4.84 -5.93 26.65
CA GLN A 169 3.37 -5.95 26.61
C GLN A 169 2.85 -5.45 25.25
N ILE A 170 3.44 -4.36 24.71
CA ILE A 170 3.11 -3.86 23.37
C ILE A 170 3.43 -4.90 22.30
N ALA A 171 4.59 -5.57 22.39
CA ALA A 171 4.98 -6.59 21.43
C ALA A 171 4.02 -7.80 21.43
N GLU A 172 3.60 -8.25 22.61
CA GLU A 172 2.62 -9.33 22.72
C GLU A 172 1.24 -8.93 22.19
N LEU A 173 0.79 -7.71 22.51
CA LEU A 173 -0.48 -7.19 22.01
C LEU A 173 -0.46 -7.04 20.47
N LEU A 174 0.67 -6.61 19.90
CA LEU A 174 0.84 -6.56 18.45
C LEU A 174 0.78 -7.96 17.83
N ARG A 175 1.37 -8.97 18.48
CA ARG A 175 1.29 -10.37 18.04
C ARG A 175 -0.15 -10.88 18.05
N GLN A 176 -0.90 -10.60 19.12
CA GLN A 176 -2.31 -10.97 19.25
C GLN A 176 -3.17 -10.31 18.17
N ALA A 177 -3.00 -9.00 17.96
CA ALA A 177 -3.67 -8.28 16.89
C ALA A 177 -3.43 -8.90 15.52
N LYS A 178 -2.17 -9.21 15.17
CA LYS A 178 -1.82 -9.84 13.89
C LYS A 178 -2.54 -11.19 13.74
N GLN A 179 -2.48 -12.03 14.77
CA GLN A 179 -3.13 -13.34 14.78
C GLN A 179 -4.65 -13.20 14.59
N ALA A 180 -5.30 -12.28 15.31
CA ALA A 180 -6.72 -12.00 15.16
C ALA A 180 -7.07 -11.62 13.71
N LEU A 181 -6.30 -10.72 13.11
CA LEU A 181 -6.50 -10.28 11.72
C LEU A 181 -6.32 -11.42 10.70
N GLU A 182 -5.38 -12.33 10.92
CA GLU A 182 -5.21 -13.52 10.07
C GLU A 182 -6.43 -14.45 10.13
N PHE A 183 -7.10 -14.54 11.28
CA PHE A 183 -8.34 -15.28 11.45
C PHE A 183 -9.59 -14.49 11.03
N GLY A 184 -9.45 -13.26 10.54
CA GLY A 184 -10.57 -12.39 10.15
C GLY A 184 -11.33 -11.78 11.33
N LEU A 185 -10.77 -11.87 12.55
CA LEU A 185 -11.28 -11.27 13.78
C LEU A 185 -10.89 -9.79 13.80
N TYR A 186 -11.55 -9.00 12.95
CA TYR A 186 -11.16 -7.62 12.70
C TYR A 186 -11.37 -6.70 13.90
N GLN A 187 -12.42 -6.92 14.68
CA GLN A 187 -12.74 -6.06 15.82
C GLN A 187 -11.72 -6.25 16.95
N GLU A 188 -11.40 -7.50 17.28
CA GLU A 188 -10.37 -7.85 18.25
C GLU A 188 -9.00 -7.28 17.84
N GLY A 189 -8.65 -7.44 16.56
CA GLY A 189 -7.42 -6.85 16.01
C GLY A 189 -7.42 -5.32 16.11
N ILE A 190 -8.53 -4.66 15.81
CA ILE A 190 -8.66 -3.19 15.93
C ILE A 190 -8.52 -2.73 17.37
N ASP A 191 -9.16 -3.43 18.32
CA ASP A 191 -9.13 -3.09 19.74
C ASP A 191 -7.71 -3.21 20.30
N ASP A 192 -7.02 -4.30 19.98
CA ASP A 192 -5.63 -4.52 20.38
C ASP A 192 -4.70 -3.45 19.80
N LEU A 193 -4.84 -3.12 18.51
CA LEU A 193 -4.03 -2.06 17.87
C LEU A 193 -4.32 -0.68 18.45
N SER A 194 -5.58 -0.38 18.75
CA SER A 194 -5.99 0.88 19.36
C SER A 194 -5.42 1.01 20.78
N GLN A 195 -5.42 -0.08 21.54
CA GLN A 195 -4.78 -0.14 22.86
C GLN A 195 -3.26 0.09 22.78
N ILE A 196 -2.58 -0.43 21.76
CA ILE A 196 -1.15 -0.12 21.52
C ILE A 196 -0.98 1.38 21.31
N LEU A 197 -1.76 2.00 20.42
CA LEU A 197 -1.62 3.42 20.09
C LEU A 197 -1.98 4.37 21.24
N ASN A 198 -2.80 3.92 22.19
CA ASN A 198 -3.07 4.65 23.43
C ASN A 198 -1.85 4.70 24.37
N ARG A 199 -0.99 3.67 24.34
CA ARG A 199 0.25 3.60 25.14
C ARG A 199 1.44 4.21 24.40
N ASP A 200 1.60 3.83 23.13
CA ASP A 200 2.66 4.28 22.24
C ASP A 200 2.06 4.87 20.95
N LYS A 201 1.86 6.19 20.98
CA LYS A 201 1.38 6.95 19.82
C LYS A 201 2.37 6.93 18.65
N GLY A 202 3.63 6.56 18.85
CA GLY A 202 4.65 6.47 17.81
C GLY A 202 4.73 5.10 17.13
N ASN A 203 3.94 4.11 17.56
CA ASN A 203 4.07 2.75 17.06
C ASN A 203 3.70 2.62 15.58
N ILE A 204 4.71 2.60 14.71
CA ILE A 204 4.54 2.55 13.26
C ILE A 204 3.75 1.31 12.85
N ALA A 205 4.15 0.13 13.35
CA ALA A 205 3.52 -1.14 12.98
C ALA A 205 2.04 -1.18 13.37
N ALA A 206 1.69 -0.77 14.59
CA ALA A 206 0.31 -0.78 15.04
C ALA A 206 -0.56 0.19 14.23
N ARG A 207 -0.08 1.41 13.98
CA ARG A 207 -0.82 2.41 13.19
C ARG A 207 -0.99 1.99 11.74
N SER A 208 0.08 1.51 11.10
CA SER A 208 0.05 1.03 9.72
C SER A 208 -0.92 -0.14 9.55
N LEU A 209 -0.90 -1.10 10.50
CA LEU A 209 -1.79 -2.25 10.47
C LEU A 209 -3.24 -1.86 10.74
N LEU A 210 -3.49 -0.95 11.68
CA LEU A 210 -4.83 -0.44 11.98
C LEU A 210 -5.46 0.24 10.77
N ALA A 211 -4.71 1.14 10.11
CA ALA A 211 -5.16 1.81 8.91
C ALA A 211 -5.40 0.83 7.75
N ALA A 212 -4.52 -0.16 7.56
CA ALA A 212 -4.70 -1.20 6.56
C ALA A 212 -5.95 -2.06 6.82
N THR A 213 -6.24 -2.36 8.10
CA THR A 213 -7.43 -3.11 8.51
C THR A 213 -8.71 -2.34 8.21
N TYR A 214 -8.78 -1.05 8.54
CA TYR A 214 -9.92 -0.20 8.16
C TYR A 214 -10.09 -0.12 6.64
N PHE A 215 -9.00 0.07 5.90
CA PHE A 215 -9.03 0.13 4.45
C PHE A 215 -9.55 -1.17 3.83
N GLN A 216 -9.13 -2.33 4.35
CA GLN A 216 -9.62 -3.63 3.89
C GLN A 216 -11.11 -3.82 4.17
N GLN A 217 -11.62 -3.30 5.29
CA GLN A 217 -13.04 -3.30 5.63
C GLN A 217 -13.85 -2.24 4.86
N GLN A 218 -13.24 -1.56 3.88
CA GLN A 218 -13.85 -0.46 3.12
C GLN A 218 -14.21 0.77 3.97
N ASP A 219 -13.74 0.83 5.22
CA ASP A 219 -13.83 2.03 6.05
C ASP A 219 -12.66 2.97 5.71
N ILE A 220 -12.79 3.63 4.57
CA ILE A 220 -11.77 4.51 4.02
C ILE A 220 -11.56 5.74 4.91
N LEU A 221 -12.60 6.22 5.57
CA LEU A 221 -12.54 7.42 6.41
C LEU A 221 -11.76 7.17 7.70
N SER A 222 -12.00 6.04 8.37
CA SER A 222 -11.21 5.65 9.54
C SER A 222 -9.75 5.39 9.17
N ALA A 223 -9.50 4.68 8.06
CA ALA A 223 -8.13 4.44 7.57
C ALA A 223 -7.36 5.75 7.32
N GLN A 224 -8.01 6.72 6.66
CA GLN A 224 -7.45 8.04 6.40
C GLN A 224 -7.17 8.79 7.71
N SER A 225 -8.15 8.88 8.60
CA SER A 225 -8.05 9.59 9.89
C SER A 225 -6.91 9.04 10.76
N ILE A 226 -6.75 7.71 10.85
CA ILE A 226 -5.67 7.09 11.62
C ILE A 226 -4.29 7.49 11.10
N LEU A 227 -4.12 7.59 9.78
CA LEU A 227 -2.83 7.98 9.17
C LEU A 227 -2.58 9.48 9.27
N GLU A 228 -3.60 10.32 9.08
CA GLU A 228 -3.49 11.78 9.23
C GLU A 228 -3.08 12.15 10.65
N HIS A 229 -3.71 11.55 11.67
CA HIS A 229 -3.29 11.73 13.05
C HIS A 229 -1.86 11.23 13.32
N GLY A 230 -1.44 10.15 12.65
CA GLY A 230 -0.07 9.68 12.71
C GLY A 230 0.92 10.70 12.17
N ILE A 231 0.68 11.23 10.97
CA ILE A 231 1.54 12.21 10.32
C ILE A 231 1.55 13.54 11.08
N ALA A 232 0.43 13.91 11.72
CA ALA A 232 0.37 15.07 12.61
C ALA A 232 1.21 14.87 13.89
N PHE A 233 1.33 13.63 14.38
CA PHE A 233 2.16 13.28 15.52
C PHE A 233 3.65 13.21 15.17
N ASP A 234 3.99 12.51 14.09
CA ASP A 234 5.34 12.45 13.54
C ASP A 234 5.30 12.56 12.00
N SER A 235 5.74 13.72 11.53
CA SER A 235 5.72 14.07 10.10
C SER A 235 6.80 13.36 9.27
N GLN A 236 7.80 12.74 9.89
CA GLN A 236 8.94 12.14 9.20
C GLN A 236 8.72 10.67 8.82
N VAL A 237 7.63 10.04 9.29
CA VAL A 237 7.33 8.64 8.98
C VAL A 237 6.81 8.49 7.55
N LEU A 238 7.71 8.10 6.64
CA LEU A 238 7.37 7.87 5.23
C LEU A 238 6.32 6.77 5.03
N GLU A 239 6.31 5.74 5.87
CA GLU A 239 5.39 4.61 5.74
C GLU A 239 3.91 5.04 5.81
N TRP A 240 3.57 5.95 6.73
CA TRP A 240 2.20 6.47 6.85
C TRP A 240 1.82 7.35 5.67
N ARG A 241 2.76 8.14 5.15
CA ARG A 241 2.57 8.95 3.94
C ARG A 241 2.31 8.09 2.71
N VAL A 242 3.07 7.01 2.53
CA VAL A 242 2.88 6.04 1.45
C VAL A 242 1.52 5.35 1.55
N LEU A 243 1.11 4.94 2.75
CA LEU A 243 -0.20 4.34 2.98
C LEU A 243 -1.34 5.31 2.67
N LEU A 244 -1.26 6.53 3.20
CA LEU A 244 -2.28 7.55 3.00
C LEU A 244 -2.35 7.97 1.52
N SER A 245 -1.21 7.99 0.83
CA SER A 245 -1.15 8.22 -0.61
C SER A 245 -1.93 7.16 -1.41
N LYS A 246 -1.87 5.88 -1.04
CA LYS A 246 -2.67 4.83 -1.69
C LYS A 246 -4.18 5.09 -1.56
N ILE A 247 -4.61 5.56 -0.38
CA ILE A 247 -6.00 5.94 -0.14
C ILE A 247 -6.38 7.09 -1.08
N TYR A 248 -5.56 8.13 -1.15
CA TYR A 248 -5.81 9.28 -2.01
C TYR A 248 -5.79 8.94 -3.51
N ILE A 249 -4.89 8.07 -3.98
CA ILE A 249 -4.92 7.55 -5.36
C ILE A 249 -6.25 6.85 -5.67
N THR A 250 -6.73 6.02 -4.75
CA THR A 250 -8.02 5.30 -4.92
C THR A 250 -9.19 6.28 -5.04
N ARG A 251 -9.10 7.42 -4.34
CA ARG A 251 -10.08 8.52 -4.41
C ARG A 251 -9.82 9.51 -5.54
N LYS A 252 -8.83 9.27 -6.40
CA LYS A 252 -8.38 10.16 -7.49
C LYS A 252 -7.93 11.56 -7.03
N GLN A 253 -7.51 11.69 -5.77
CA GLN A 253 -7.03 12.95 -5.19
C GLN A 253 -5.51 13.08 -5.36
N TYR A 254 -5.08 13.17 -6.62
CA TYR A 254 -3.65 13.14 -6.99
C TYR A 254 -2.86 14.36 -6.48
N SER A 255 -3.49 15.53 -6.40
CA SER A 255 -2.84 16.76 -5.90
C SER A 255 -2.37 16.62 -4.44
N VAL A 256 -3.16 15.94 -3.61
CA VAL A 256 -2.80 15.67 -2.20
C VAL A 256 -1.61 14.71 -2.13
N VAL A 257 -1.57 13.68 -2.98
CA VAL A 257 -0.45 12.74 -3.04
C VAL A 257 0.86 13.45 -3.38
N GLN A 258 0.82 14.40 -4.31
CA GLN A 258 1.99 15.20 -4.69
C GLN A 258 2.55 16.00 -3.51
N GLN A 259 1.69 16.54 -2.63
CA GLN A 259 2.11 17.26 -1.43
C GLN A 259 2.63 16.31 -0.34
N LEU A 260 2.00 15.14 -0.24
CA LEU A 260 2.29 14.15 0.79
C LEU A 260 3.64 13.44 0.57
N LEU A 261 3.98 13.19 -0.69
CA LEU A 261 5.23 12.55 -1.16
C LEU A 261 6.15 13.61 -1.82
N SER A 262 6.58 14.60 -1.03
CA SER A 262 7.51 15.65 -1.46
C SER A 262 8.91 15.11 -1.76
N ASP A 263 9.73 15.91 -2.46
CA ASP A 263 11.10 15.55 -2.83
C ASP A 263 12.02 15.29 -1.62
N ASP A 264 11.65 15.81 -0.44
CA ASP A 264 12.39 15.59 0.83
C ASP A 264 12.49 14.10 1.21
N PHE A 265 11.54 13.28 0.77
CA PHE A 265 11.47 11.86 1.08
C PHE A 265 12.11 10.96 0.01
N ASP A 266 12.63 11.52 -1.09
CA ASP A 266 13.15 10.75 -2.22
C ASP A 266 14.29 9.81 -1.83
N SER A 267 15.17 10.25 -0.93
CA SER A 267 16.29 9.44 -0.41
C SER A 267 15.85 8.18 0.36
N GLN A 268 14.62 8.17 0.88
CA GLN A 268 14.03 7.06 1.64
C GLN A 268 13.05 6.24 0.77
N GLY A 269 12.80 6.68 -0.46
CA GLY A 269 11.76 6.16 -1.34
C GLY A 269 12.04 4.75 -1.83
N ASP A 270 11.12 3.83 -1.54
CA ASP A 270 11.11 2.49 -2.11
C ASP A 270 10.28 2.42 -3.41
N SER A 271 10.15 1.23 -3.99
CA SER A 271 9.35 1.04 -5.20
C SER A 271 7.87 1.43 -5.06
N GLN A 272 7.28 1.34 -3.86
CA GLN A 272 5.89 1.75 -3.64
C GLN A 272 5.78 3.27 -3.64
N TYR A 273 6.71 3.94 -2.96
CA TYR A 273 6.82 5.39 -2.95
C TYR A 273 6.92 5.96 -4.36
N TRP A 274 7.90 5.50 -5.15
CA TRP A 274 8.12 6.00 -6.52
C TRP A 274 6.93 5.71 -7.44
N ALA A 275 6.27 4.56 -7.28
CA ALA A 275 5.08 4.23 -8.05
C ALA A 275 3.92 5.17 -7.77
N LEU A 276 3.66 5.50 -6.50
CA LEU A 276 2.57 6.41 -6.12
C LEU A 276 2.88 7.85 -6.53
N LYS A 277 4.11 8.32 -6.28
CA LYS A 277 4.57 9.67 -6.67
C LYS A 277 4.50 9.85 -8.19
N GLY A 278 5.03 8.90 -8.96
CA GLY A 278 4.98 8.91 -10.42
C GLY A 278 3.57 8.81 -10.99
N THR A 279 2.72 7.96 -10.40
CA THR A 279 1.31 7.84 -10.81
C THR A 279 0.56 9.15 -10.57
N ALA A 280 0.73 9.78 -9.40
CA ALA A 280 0.11 11.06 -9.11
C ALA A 280 0.56 12.14 -10.08
N ALA A 281 1.87 12.25 -10.33
CA ALA A 281 2.42 13.20 -11.31
C ALA A 281 1.84 12.98 -12.72
N GLN A 282 1.78 11.72 -13.19
CA GLN A 282 1.23 11.39 -14.50
C GLN A 282 -0.25 11.78 -14.62
N GLN A 283 -1.05 11.53 -13.58
CA GLN A 283 -2.49 11.85 -13.57
C GLN A 283 -2.76 13.36 -13.47
N LEU A 284 -1.82 14.13 -12.91
CA LEU A 284 -1.86 15.60 -12.91
C LEU A 284 -1.33 16.21 -14.21
N GLY A 285 -0.91 15.40 -15.18
CA GLY A 285 -0.30 15.86 -16.44
C GLY A 285 1.16 16.31 -16.30
N ASP A 286 1.76 16.15 -15.12
CA ASP A 286 3.18 16.41 -14.93
C ASP A 286 4.03 15.22 -15.37
N HIS A 287 4.10 15.07 -16.69
CA HIS A 287 4.81 13.98 -17.34
C HIS A 287 6.32 14.05 -17.10
N THR A 288 6.88 15.24 -16.85
CA THR A 288 8.32 15.40 -16.56
C THR A 288 8.67 14.77 -15.23
N ARG A 289 7.93 15.08 -14.14
CA ARG A 289 8.16 14.43 -12.84
C ARG A 289 7.81 12.96 -12.87
N ALA A 290 6.74 12.58 -13.58
CA ALA A 290 6.37 11.18 -13.73
C ALA A 290 7.50 10.34 -14.34
N LEU A 291 8.18 10.84 -15.39
CA LEU A 291 9.31 10.17 -16.02
C LEU A 291 10.45 9.92 -15.04
N VAL A 292 10.82 10.90 -14.21
CA VAL A 292 11.86 10.74 -13.17
C VAL A 292 11.48 9.63 -12.21
N CYS A 293 10.24 9.60 -11.72
CA CYS A 293 9.78 8.54 -10.81
C CYS A 293 9.79 7.16 -11.46
N PHE A 294 9.37 7.04 -12.72
CA PHE A 294 9.36 5.75 -13.41
C PHE A 294 10.77 5.28 -13.81
N GLU A 295 11.70 6.19 -14.05
CA GLU A 295 13.12 5.86 -14.23
C GLU A 295 13.74 5.28 -12.96
N GLN A 296 13.40 5.80 -11.78
CA GLN A 296 13.80 5.15 -10.51
C GLN A 296 13.23 3.72 -10.42
N LEU A 297 12.01 3.51 -10.90
CA LEU A 297 11.38 2.19 -10.87
C LEU A 297 11.97 1.19 -11.87
N THR A 298 12.47 1.63 -13.02
CA THR A 298 13.18 0.73 -13.94
C THR A 298 14.51 0.26 -13.35
N GLN A 299 15.13 1.06 -12.48
CA GLN A 299 16.34 0.65 -11.75
C GLN A 299 16.01 -0.30 -10.59
N LEU A 300 14.97 0.00 -9.81
CA LEU A 300 14.55 -0.83 -8.66
C LEU A 300 13.89 -2.15 -9.08
N GLN A 301 13.21 -2.16 -10.23
CA GLN A 301 12.43 -3.29 -10.72
C GLN A 301 12.63 -3.47 -12.24
N PRO A 302 13.84 -3.83 -12.69
CA PRO A 302 14.19 -3.87 -14.11
C PRO A 302 13.40 -4.90 -14.93
N GLN A 303 12.85 -5.91 -14.26
CA GLN A 303 12.05 -6.96 -14.90
C GLN A 303 10.57 -6.57 -15.09
N GLN A 304 10.15 -5.35 -14.72
CA GLN A 304 8.75 -4.94 -14.76
C GLN A 304 8.48 -3.99 -15.93
N GLY A 305 7.95 -4.53 -17.05
CA GLY A 305 7.66 -3.76 -18.27
C GLY A 305 6.67 -2.61 -18.07
N LYS A 306 5.83 -2.67 -17.02
CA LYS A 306 4.86 -1.61 -16.71
C LYS A 306 5.48 -0.24 -16.44
N TRP A 307 6.73 -0.18 -15.98
CA TRP A 307 7.42 1.10 -15.72
C TRP A 307 7.85 1.77 -17.02
N TRP A 308 8.40 0.99 -17.95
CA TRP A 308 8.65 1.43 -19.32
C TRP A 308 7.36 1.87 -20.01
N LEU A 309 6.25 1.16 -19.80
CA LEU A 309 4.95 1.54 -20.36
C LEU A 309 4.45 2.89 -19.80
N ALA A 310 4.64 3.14 -18.51
CA ALA A 310 4.26 4.41 -17.89
C ALA A 310 5.10 5.58 -18.43
N MET A 311 6.41 5.36 -18.64
CA MET A 311 7.27 6.32 -19.35
C MET A 311 6.81 6.55 -20.79
N ALA A 312 6.47 5.48 -21.52
CA ALA A 312 5.96 5.57 -22.89
C ALA A 312 4.70 6.44 -22.96
N THR A 313 3.74 6.19 -22.06
CA THR A 313 2.49 6.94 -21.97
C THR A 313 2.75 8.41 -21.66
N SER A 314 3.71 8.71 -20.77
CA SER A 314 4.08 10.09 -20.44
C SER A 314 4.73 10.81 -21.63
N LYS A 315 5.61 10.15 -22.39
CA LYS A 315 6.20 10.70 -23.61
C LYS A 315 5.18 10.89 -24.74
N ASP A 316 4.27 9.94 -24.89
CA ASP A 316 3.18 10.01 -25.86
C ASP A 316 2.29 11.23 -25.58
N ALA A 317 1.91 11.43 -24.31
CA ALA A 317 1.13 12.59 -23.89
C ALA A 317 1.85 13.93 -24.07
N GLN A 318 3.19 13.94 -23.99
CA GLN A 318 4.01 15.12 -24.31
C GLN A 318 4.17 15.36 -25.83
N GLY A 319 3.69 14.46 -26.69
CA GLY A 319 3.91 14.52 -28.14
C GLY A 319 5.30 14.08 -28.60
N ASP A 320 6.15 13.59 -27.68
CA ASP A 320 7.47 13.03 -28.00
C ASP A 320 7.31 11.57 -28.45
N TYR A 321 6.73 11.40 -29.64
CA TYR A 321 6.40 10.09 -30.18
C TYR A 321 7.62 9.22 -30.47
N LEU A 322 8.78 9.82 -30.73
CA LEU A 322 10.02 9.07 -30.96
C LEU A 322 10.47 8.36 -29.68
N SER A 323 10.52 9.09 -28.56
CA SER A 323 10.83 8.48 -27.26
C SER A 323 9.72 7.52 -26.81
N ALA A 324 8.45 7.87 -27.05
CA ALA A 324 7.32 7.01 -26.71
C ALA A 324 7.42 5.63 -27.36
N LYS A 325 7.72 5.56 -28.67
CA LYS A 325 7.94 4.29 -29.39
C LYS A 325 9.02 3.43 -28.73
N ARG A 326 10.16 4.04 -28.39
CA ARG A 326 11.28 3.32 -27.76
C ARG A 326 10.86 2.72 -26.42
N TYR A 327 10.11 3.46 -25.61
CA TYR A 327 9.62 2.96 -24.33
C TYR A 327 8.49 1.93 -24.46
N TYR A 328 7.61 2.04 -25.47
CA TYR A 328 6.62 1.00 -25.77
C TYR A 328 7.30 -0.31 -26.17
N LEU A 329 8.33 -0.25 -27.04
CA LEU A 329 9.14 -1.42 -27.41
C LEU A 329 9.80 -2.04 -26.18
N ALA A 330 10.47 -1.23 -25.35
CA ALA A 330 11.11 -1.70 -24.12
C ALA A 330 10.09 -2.35 -23.17
N ALA A 331 8.89 -1.80 -23.03
CA ALA A 331 7.83 -2.38 -22.20
C ALA A 331 7.39 -3.76 -22.68
N ILE A 332 7.27 -3.94 -24.00
CA ILE A 332 6.90 -5.21 -24.64
C ILE A 332 8.02 -6.24 -24.48
N GLU A 333 9.27 -5.83 -24.73
CA GLU A 333 10.46 -6.69 -24.64
C GLU A 333 10.73 -7.17 -23.21
N VAL A 334 10.63 -6.27 -22.21
CA VAL A 334 10.79 -6.61 -20.79
C VAL A 334 9.64 -7.51 -20.30
N GLY A 335 8.44 -7.32 -20.83
CA GLY A 335 7.28 -8.15 -20.50
C GLY A 335 6.73 -7.93 -19.08
N ASN A 336 6.21 -9.00 -18.46
CA ASN A 336 5.45 -8.94 -17.20
C ASN A 336 4.25 -7.98 -17.22
N LEU A 337 3.69 -7.77 -18.42
CA LEU A 337 2.45 -7.06 -18.65
C LEU A 337 1.30 -8.06 -18.68
N ASN A 338 0.13 -7.66 -18.18
CA ASN A 338 -1.07 -8.46 -18.42
C ASN A 338 -1.45 -8.40 -19.92
N PRO A 339 -2.16 -9.41 -20.45
CA PRO A 339 -2.42 -9.50 -21.89
C PRO A 339 -3.17 -8.29 -22.48
N ALA A 340 -4.09 -7.69 -21.71
CA ALA A 340 -4.84 -6.52 -22.17
C ALA A 340 -3.95 -5.27 -22.31
N VAL A 341 -3.05 -5.07 -21.34
CA VAL A 341 -2.08 -3.96 -21.34
C VAL A 341 -1.04 -4.16 -22.43
N LEU A 342 -0.56 -5.39 -22.64
CA LEU A 342 0.35 -5.72 -23.74
C LEU A 342 -0.29 -5.39 -25.09
N LYS A 343 -1.51 -5.88 -25.33
CA LYS A 343 -2.25 -5.61 -26.58
C LYS A 343 -2.43 -4.11 -26.83
N HIS A 344 -2.75 -3.35 -25.79
CA HIS A 344 -2.88 -1.89 -25.90
C HIS A 344 -1.54 -1.23 -26.26
N ALA A 345 -0.43 -1.67 -25.64
CA ALA A 345 0.91 -1.16 -25.95
C ALA A 345 1.30 -1.45 -27.41
N GLU A 346 1.05 -2.67 -27.90
CA GLU A 346 1.30 -3.07 -29.29
C GLU A 346 0.48 -2.25 -30.29
N GLN A 347 -0.82 -2.08 -30.03
CA GLN A 347 -1.70 -1.26 -30.86
C GLN A 347 -1.24 0.20 -30.92
N ARG A 348 -0.84 0.76 -29.76
CA ARG A 348 -0.35 2.14 -29.73
C ARG A 348 0.97 2.27 -30.47
N LEU A 349 1.89 1.33 -30.30
CA LEU A 349 3.16 1.29 -31.02
C LEU A 349 2.95 1.21 -32.55
N GLN A 350 2.03 0.35 -33.01
CA GLN A 350 1.65 0.27 -34.43
C GLN A 350 1.09 1.61 -34.95
N ALA A 351 0.19 2.24 -34.19
CA ALA A 351 -0.42 3.52 -34.54
C ALA A 351 0.61 4.67 -34.64
N LEU A 352 1.68 4.62 -33.85
CA LEU A 352 2.77 5.58 -33.97
C LEU A 352 3.65 5.32 -35.22
N GLY A 353 3.46 4.20 -35.93
CA GLY A 353 4.27 3.75 -37.07
C GLY A 353 5.33 2.76 -36.61
N GLY A 354 4.88 1.60 -36.11
CA GLY A 354 5.71 0.56 -35.51
C GLY A 354 6.88 0.10 -36.40
N VAL A 355 7.90 -0.50 -35.79
CA VAL A 355 9.02 -1.10 -36.53
C VAL A 355 8.45 -2.28 -37.33
N SER A 356 8.48 -2.16 -38.66
CA SER A 356 8.10 -3.25 -39.59
C SER A 356 9.20 -4.29 -39.69
#